data_AF-A0A962F6M9-F1
#
_entry.id   AF-A0A962F6M9-F1
#
_cell.length_a   1.000
_cell.length_b   1.000
_cell.length_c   1.000
_cell.angle_alpha   90.00
_cell.angle_beta   90.00
_cell.angle_gamma   90.00
#
_symmetry.space_group_name_H-M   'P 1'
#
loop_
_entity.id
_entity.type
_entity.pdbx_description
1 polymer ?
#
loop_
_entity_poly.entity_id
_entity_poly.type
_entity_poly.pdbx_seq_one_letter_code
_entity_poly.pdbx_strand_id
1 'polypeptide(L)'
;MSSDLIKKILLFLFVNFLGFSSPTLVFILSSKFGIFADKDPAALSAIQEQLFGGTNMTWLVCAFFSFAYFVFDGFWGRFFLWSAFTVPLLYGLSVMSSMG
;
A
#
# COMPACT_ATOMS: atom_id res chain seq x y z
N MET A 1 10.46 28.06 6.23
CA MET A 1 10.24 26.63 6.50
C MET A 1 11.60 25.94 6.55
N SER A 2 11.93 25.17 7.61
CA SER A 2 13.24 24.50 7.71
C SER A 2 13.40 23.45 6.59
N SER A 3 14.63 23.30 6.06
CA SER A 3 14.98 22.25 5.08
C SER A 3 14.60 20.85 5.56
N ASP A 4 14.67 20.60 6.87
CA ASP A 4 14.34 19.30 7.45
C ASP A 4 12.83 19.02 7.46
N LEU A 5 12.01 20.07 7.61
CA LEU A 5 10.56 19.93 7.52
C LEU A 5 10.12 19.60 6.09
N ILE A 6 10.75 20.21 5.08
CA ILE A 6 10.50 19.90 3.67
C ILE A 6 10.83 18.43 3.39
N LYS A 7 11.97 17.93 3.86
CA LYS A 7 12.34 16.51 3.71
C LYS A 7 11.35 15.58 4.40
N LYS A 8 10.87 15.92 5.61
CA LYS A 8 9.82 15.13 6.29
C LYS A 8 8.54 15.08 5.45
N ILE A 9 8.08 16.22 4.91
CA ILE A 9 6.87 16.27 4.07
C ILE A 9 7.06 15.46 2.79
N LEU A 10 8.18 15.61 2.10
CA LEU A 10 8.46 14.86 0.86
C LEU A 10 8.50 13.35 1.11
N LEU A 11 9.14 12.91 2.20
CA LEU A 11 9.17 11.50 2.56
C LEU A 11 7.77 10.99 2.93
N PHE A 12 6.99 11.80 3.65
CA PHE A 12 5.60 11.48 3.97
C PHE A 12 4.75 11.24 2.73
N LEU A 13 4.80 12.19 1.78
CA LEU A 13 4.08 12.11 0.52
C LEU A 13 4.54 10.91 -0.32
N PHE A 14 5.84 10.69 -0.39
CA PHE A 14 6.42 9.58 -1.15
C PHE A 14 5.96 8.21 -0.61
N VAL A 15 6.05 7.97 0.70
CA VAL A 15 5.65 6.69 1.29
C VAL A 15 4.14 6.46 1.17
N ASN A 16 3.32 7.50 1.35
CA ASN A 16 1.88 7.40 1.15
C ASN A 16 1.53 7.11 -0.32
N PHE A 17 2.23 7.72 -1.27
CA PHE A 17 2.08 7.44 -2.70
C PHE A 17 2.45 5.99 -3.05
N LEU A 18 3.53 5.47 -2.48
CA LEU A 18 3.91 4.06 -2.63
C LEU A 18 2.83 3.13 -2.05
N GLY A 19 2.29 3.47 -0.88
CA GLY A 19 1.19 2.75 -0.25
C GLY A 19 -0.05 2.69 -1.13
N PHE A 20 -0.47 3.84 -1.67
CA PHE A 20 -1.61 3.95 -2.57
C PHE A 20 -1.41 3.17 -3.87
N SER A 21 -0.17 3.13 -4.38
CA SER A 21 0.18 2.43 -5.62
C SER A 21 0.41 0.93 -5.43
N SER A 22 0.47 0.44 -4.19
CA SER A 22 0.76 -0.97 -3.88
C SER A 22 -0.23 -1.97 -4.49
N PRO A 23 -1.58 -1.79 -4.47
CA PRO A 23 -2.48 -2.78 -5.09
C PRO A 23 -2.30 -2.86 -6.62
N THR A 24 -2.02 -1.73 -7.28
CA THR A 24 -1.71 -1.72 -8.72
C THR A 24 -0.42 -2.48 -9.03
N LEU A 25 0.62 -2.28 -8.23
CA LEU A 25 1.88 -3.02 -8.35
C LEU A 25 1.67 -4.53 -8.15
N VAL A 26 0.94 -4.90 -7.11
CA VAL A 26 0.62 -6.29 -6.76
C VAL A 26 -0.16 -6.96 -7.91
N PHE A 27 -1.16 -6.28 -8.49
CA PHE A 27 -1.92 -6.78 -9.63
C PHE A 27 -1.08 -6.94 -10.91
N ILE A 28 -0.23 -5.96 -11.23
CA ILE A 28 0.64 -6.01 -12.42
C ILE A 28 1.67 -7.14 -12.29
N LEU A 29 2.29 -7.31 -11.12
CA LEU A 29 3.27 -8.38 -10.91
C LEU A 29 2.58 -9.74 -11.09
N SER A 30 1.42 -9.94 -10.47
CA SER A 30 0.74 -11.23 -10.52
C SER A 30 0.14 -11.58 -11.88
N SER A 31 -0.29 -10.58 -12.66
CA SER A 31 -0.68 -10.79 -14.06
C SER A 31 0.52 -11.14 -14.95
N LYS A 32 1.72 -10.59 -14.69
CA LYS A 32 2.92 -10.92 -15.45
C LYS A 32 3.58 -12.24 -15.07
N PHE A 33 3.53 -12.62 -13.79
CA PHE A 33 4.10 -13.88 -13.28
C PHE A 33 3.13 -15.06 -13.37
N GLY A 34 1.92 -14.85 -13.91
CA GLY A 34 0.95 -15.92 -14.16
C GLY A 34 0.34 -16.53 -12.89
N ILE A 35 0.33 -15.78 -11.78
CA ILE A 35 -0.29 -16.21 -10.52
C ILE A 35 -1.82 -16.21 -10.65
N PHE A 36 -2.36 -15.28 -11.44
CA PHE A 36 -3.76 -15.33 -11.84
C PHE A 36 -3.90 -16.31 -13.01
N ALA A 37 -4.26 -17.55 -12.69
CA ALA A 37 -4.45 -18.63 -13.66
C ALA A 37 -5.75 -18.50 -14.48
N ASP A 38 -6.67 -17.62 -14.09
CA ASP A 38 -7.97 -17.48 -14.74
C ASP A 38 -7.91 -16.57 -15.97
N LYS A 39 -8.24 -17.17 -17.12
CA LYS A 39 -8.55 -16.45 -18.38
C LYS A 39 -9.96 -15.87 -18.38
N ASP A 40 -10.71 -16.04 -17.30
CA ASP A 40 -12.08 -15.55 -17.17
C ASP A 40 -12.08 -14.07 -16.74
N PRO A 41 -12.57 -13.15 -17.61
CA PRO A 41 -12.65 -11.73 -17.28
C PRO A 41 -13.53 -11.43 -16.06
N ALA A 42 -14.52 -12.27 -15.72
CA ALA A 42 -15.36 -12.06 -14.54
C ALA A 42 -14.62 -12.37 -13.23
N ALA A 43 -13.75 -13.38 -13.22
CA ALA A 43 -12.89 -13.69 -12.08
C ALA A 43 -11.85 -12.58 -11.86
N LEU A 44 -11.24 -12.08 -12.94
CA LEU A 44 -10.29 -10.96 -12.89
C LEU A 44 -10.94 -9.68 -12.35
N SER A 45 -12.18 -9.37 -12.73
CA SER A 45 -12.87 -8.18 -12.20
C SER A 45 -13.20 -8.29 -10.72
N ALA A 46 -13.62 -9.47 -10.24
CA ALA A 46 -13.89 -9.71 -8.82
C ALA A 46 -12.61 -9.61 -7.97
N ILE A 47 -11.49 -10.18 -8.47
CA ILE A 47 -10.18 -10.06 -7.84
C ILE A 47 -9.73 -8.60 -7.79
N GLN A 48 -9.92 -7.86 -8.88
CA GLN A 48 -9.60 -6.43 -8.92
C GLN A 48 -10.43 -5.64 -7.91
N GLU A 49 -11.74 -5.89 -7.82
CA GLU A 49 -12.61 -5.20 -6.85
C GLU A 49 -12.18 -5.49 -5.41
N GLN A 50 -11.87 -6.75 -5.08
CA GLN A 50 -11.45 -7.15 -3.74
C GLN A 50 -10.06 -6.61 -3.38
N LEU A 51 -9.11 -6.67 -4.32
CA LEU A 51 -7.75 -6.19 -4.13
C LEU A 51 -7.73 -4.66 -4.00
N PHE A 52 -8.37 -3.93 -4.91
CA PHE A 52 -8.39 -2.47 -4.85
C PHE A 52 -9.26 -1.95 -3.71
N GLY A 53 -10.46 -2.51 -3.50
CA GLY A 53 -11.36 -2.09 -2.42
C GLY A 53 -10.75 -2.30 -1.03
N GLY A 54 -10.26 -3.51 -0.75
CA GLY A 54 -9.66 -3.84 0.54
C GLY A 54 -8.33 -3.14 0.80
N THR A 55 -7.46 -3.06 -0.22
CA THR A 55 -6.15 -2.40 -0.07
C THR A 55 -6.30 -0.88 0.06
N ASN A 56 -7.25 -0.25 -0.63
CA ASN A 56 -7.49 1.20 -0.51
C ASN A 56 -8.01 1.57 0.89
N MET A 57 -8.93 0.79 1.45
CA MET A 57 -9.39 1.01 2.83
C MET A 57 -8.26 0.82 3.84
N THR A 58 -7.47 -0.25 3.67
CA THR A 58 -6.29 -0.52 4.52
C THR A 58 -5.27 0.61 4.42
N TRP A 59 -4.97 1.07 3.20
CA TRP A 59 -4.09 2.20 2.96
C TRP A 59 -4.58 3.47 3.64
N LEU A 60 -5.87 3.80 3.52
CA LEU A 60 -6.44 5.00 4.11
C LEU A 60 -6.29 5.01 5.64
N VAL A 61 -6.55 3.88 6.30
CA VAL A 61 -6.32 3.73 7.75
C VAL A 61 -4.84 3.92 8.08
N CYS A 62 -3.93 3.26 7.36
CA CYS A 62 -2.49 3.38 7.62
C CYS A 62 -1.93 4.77 7.27
N ALA A 63 -2.51 5.47 6.29
CA ALA A 63 -2.18 6.84 5.94
C ALA A 63 -2.51 7.78 7.11
N PHE A 64 -3.67 7.60 7.76
CA PHE A 64 -4.02 8.33 8.99
C PHE A 64 -3.01 8.06 10.12
N PHE A 65 -2.64 6.79 10.34
CA PHE A 65 -1.61 6.46 11.33
C PHE A 65 -0.24 7.06 10.99
N SER A 66 0.11 7.19 9.71
CA SER A 66 1.39 7.76 9.28
C SER A 66 1.57 9.24 9.62
N PHE A 67 0.49 9.98 9.91
CA PHE A 67 0.58 11.36 10.41
C PHE A 67 1.32 11.46 11.75
N ALA A 68 1.36 10.38 12.52
CA ALA A 68 2.15 10.28 13.74
C ALA A 68 3.66 10.54 13.48
N TYR A 69 4.14 10.40 12.24
CA TYR A 69 5.50 10.76 11.82
C TYR A 69 5.89 12.22 12.09
N PHE A 70 4.91 13.15 12.08
CA PHE A 70 5.17 14.55 12.37
C PHE A 70 5.26 14.84 13.87
N VAL A 71 4.76 13.92 14.71
CA VAL A 71 4.70 14.08 16.17
C VAL A 71 5.82 13.30 16.86
N PHE A 72 6.10 12.08 16.43
CA PHE A 72 7.14 11.23 16.99
C PHE A 72 8.45 11.38 16.22
N ASP A 73 9.54 11.55 16.96
CA ASP A 73 10.88 11.60 16.38
C ASP A 73 11.59 10.24 16.37
N GLY A 74 12.65 10.15 15.56
CA GLY A 74 13.55 9.00 15.54
C GLY A 74 12.97 7.75 14.85
N PHE A 75 13.03 6.61 15.55
CA PHE A 75 12.60 5.32 15.03
C PHE A 75 11.07 5.20 14.93
N TRP A 76 10.35 5.61 15.99
CA TRP A 76 8.91 5.48 16.10
C TRP A 76 8.16 6.25 15.01
N GLY A 77 8.57 7.49 14.72
CA GLY A 77 8.00 8.26 13.62
C GLY A 77 8.16 7.54 12.27
N ARG A 78 9.36 7.01 11.99
CA ARG A 78 9.63 6.26 10.75
C ARG A 78 8.84 4.96 10.68
N PHE A 79 8.67 4.26 11.81
CA PHE A 79 7.84 3.07 11.90
C PHE A 79 6.38 3.35 11.51
N PHE A 80 5.77 4.39 12.08
CA PHE A 80 4.41 4.80 11.71
C PHE A 80 4.31 5.24 10.25
N LEU A 81 5.32 5.93 9.73
CA LEU A 81 5.35 6.33 8.33
C LEU A 81 5.29 5.12 7.39
N TRP A 82 6.16 4.14 7.61
CA TRP A 82 6.26 2.95 6.75
C TRP A 82 5.05 2.02 6.85
N SER A 83 4.22 2.15 7.88
CA SER A 83 2.96 1.39 7.99
C SER A 83 2.00 1.68 6.82
N ALA A 84 1.98 2.92 6.31
CA ALA A 84 1.18 3.33 5.15
C ALA A 84 1.54 2.60 3.84
N PHE A 85 2.73 2.00 3.77
CA PHE A 85 3.16 1.20 2.63
C PHE A 85 3.16 -0.30 2.93
N THR A 86 3.75 -0.69 4.06
CA THR A 86 4.01 -2.10 4.39
C THR A 86 2.72 -2.88 4.62
N VAL A 87 1.74 -2.30 5.32
CA VAL A 87 0.49 -3.01 5.63
C VAL A 87 -0.39 -3.19 4.38
N PRO A 88 -0.64 -2.16 3.54
CA PRO A 88 -1.32 -2.35 2.27
C PRO A 88 -0.64 -3.37 1.35
N LEU A 89 0.71 -3.36 1.30
CA LEU A 89 1.47 -4.33 0.52
C LEU A 89 1.26 -5.76 1.03
N LEU A 90 1.37 -5.99 2.35
CA LEU A 90 1.16 -7.30 2.95
C LEU A 90 -0.29 -7.80 2.77
N TYR A 91 -1.27 -6.90 2.85
CA TYR A 91 -2.67 -7.21 2.55
C TYR A 91 -2.85 -7.62 1.08
N GLY A 92 -2.28 -6.85 0.14
CA GLY A 92 -2.32 -7.21 -1.27
C GLY A 92 -1.70 -8.59 -1.52
N LEU A 93 -0.56 -8.88 -0.88
CA LEU A 93 0.08 -10.19 -0.98
C LEU A 93 -0.76 -11.32 -0.38
N SER A 94 -1.43 -11.10 0.75
CA SER A 94 -2.24 -12.13 1.40
C SER A 94 -3.47 -12.50 0.57
N VAL A 95 -4.15 -11.52 -0.02
CA VAL A 95 -5.28 -11.75 -0.93
C VAL A 95 -4.86 -12.63 -2.09
N MET A 96 -3.69 -12.37 -2.70
CA MET A 96 -3.17 -13.23 -3.77
C MET A 96 -2.89 -14.66 -3.30
N SER A 97 -2.28 -14.83 -2.12
CA SER A 97 -1.98 -16.16 -1.58
C SER A 97 -3.21 -16.99 -1.27
N SER A 98 -4.35 -16.35 -1.03
CA SER A 98 -5.63 -17.03 -0.77
C SER A 98 -6.38 -17.44 -2.04
N MET A 99 -5.90 -17.03 -3.22
CA MET A 99 -6.55 -17.20 -4.52
C MET A 99 -5.81 -18.15 -5.47
N GLY A 100 -4.60 -18.61 -5.12
CA GLY A 100 -3.83 -19.63 -5.86
C GLY A 100 -3.87 -20.98 -5.17
#